data_AF-A0A542UZ94-F1
#
_entry.id   AF-A0A542UZ94-F1
#
_cell.length_a   1.000
_cell.length_b   1.000
_cell.length_c   1.000
_cell.angle_alpha   90.00
_cell.angle_beta   90.00
_cell.angle_gamma   90.00
#
_symmetry.space_group_name_H-M   'P 1'
#
loop_
_entity.id
_entity.type
_entity.pdbx_description
1 polymer ?
#
loop_
_entity_poly.entity_id
_entity_poly.type
_entity_poly.pdbx_seq_one_letter_code
_entity_poly.pdbx_strand_id
1 'polypeptide(L)'
;MRTGVSDELMTEEDTLLTTGEVAKLLGVSRQHVVDLCDRGDLEYVTTGSHRRIRRAEVERVRWGSARMSAEQRRTWLLAVAVAGKLAVYPGPTLELARDNLRALQERHPRGQAARVLAGWEKALDGPLDAVLTLLTSPTQRAREMRGHAPFAGVLSDGEREAVLRAAR
;
A
#
# COMPACT_ATOMS: atom_id res chain seq x y z
N MET A 1 -31.09 13.69 37.89
CA MET A 1 -30.23 14.55 37.06
C MET A 1 -29.49 13.61 36.10
N ARG A 2 -30.02 13.48 34.88
CA ARG A 2 -29.67 12.44 33.89
C ARG A 2 -28.57 12.93 32.95
N THR A 3 -27.57 12.08 32.77
CA THR A 3 -27.04 11.62 31.48
C THR A 3 -26.85 12.68 30.38
N GLY A 4 -25.60 13.12 30.18
CA GLY A 4 -25.26 14.04 29.08
C GLY A 4 -23.82 13.94 28.56
N VAL A 5 -23.10 12.86 28.86
CA VAL A 5 -21.69 12.69 28.42
C VAL A 5 -21.50 11.43 27.55
N SER A 6 -22.54 10.62 27.37
CA SER A 6 -22.44 9.32 26.68
C SER A 6 -22.85 9.34 25.20
N ASP A 7 -23.38 10.46 24.69
CA ASP A 7 -23.96 10.55 23.33
C ASP A 7 -23.02 11.19 22.29
N GLU A 8 -22.06 12.02 22.72
CA GLU A 8 -21.03 12.62 21.85
C GLU A 8 -19.87 11.67 21.51
N LEU A 9 -19.82 10.51 22.14
CA LEU A 9 -18.91 9.40 21.83
C LEU A 9 -19.60 8.29 21.02
N MET A 10 -20.65 8.62 20.23
CA MET A 10 -20.80 7.93 18.94
C MET A 10 -19.55 8.26 18.12
N THR A 11 -18.49 7.51 18.41
CA THR A 11 -17.12 7.77 18.00
C THR A 11 -17.08 7.95 16.49
N GLU A 12 -16.33 8.94 15.97
CA GLU A 12 -16.16 9.13 14.52
C GLU A 12 -15.88 7.82 13.77
N GLU A 13 -15.22 6.87 14.43
CA GLU A 13 -14.95 5.50 14.01
C GLU A 13 -16.18 4.66 13.61
N ASP A 14 -17.34 4.86 14.25
CA ASP A 14 -18.60 4.16 13.94
C ASP A 14 -19.43 4.87 12.86
N THR A 15 -18.95 6.02 12.36
CA THR A 15 -19.60 6.73 11.25
C THR A 15 -19.73 5.82 10.03
N LEU A 16 -20.95 5.69 9.52
CA LEU A 16 -21.23 4.92 8.31
C LEU A 16 -21.01 5.78 7.06
N LEU A 17 -20.07 5.36 6.24
CA LEU A 17 -19.69 6.02 4.99
C LEU A 17 -20.27 5.28 3.79
N THR A 18 -20.63 6.03 2.77
CA THR A 18 -21.01 5.50 1.46
C THR A 18 -19.79 5.00 0.69
N THR A 19 -19.97 4.08 -0.26
CA THR A 19 -18.87 3.65 -1.16
C THR A 19 -18.20 4.81 -1.89
N GLY A 20 -18.92 5.92 -2.13
CA GLY A 20 -18.37 7.12 -2.76
C GLY A 20 -17.46 7.92 -1.83
N GLU A 21 -17.83 8.06 -0.56
CA GLU A 21 -16.97 8.70 0.45
C GLU A 21 -15.74 7.85 0.74
N VAL A 22 -15.91 6.53 0.86
CA VAL A 22 -14.79 5.60 1.01
C VAL A 22 -13.84 5.69 -0.18
N ALA A 23 -14.36 5.75 -1.41
CA ALA A 23 -13.54 5.91 -2.61
C ALA A 23 -12.69 7.18 -2.58
N LYS A 24 -13.27 8.30 -2.12
CA LYS A 24 -12.54 9.56 -1.92
C LYS A 24 -11.47 9.44 -0.84
N LEU A 25 -11.77 8.80 0.29
CA LEU A 25 -10.83 8.62 1.40
C LEU A 25 -9.65 7.73 1.03
N LEU A 26 -9.91 6.64 0.29
CA LEU A 26 -8.89 5.71 -0.19
C LEU A 26 -8.20 6.20 -1.48
N GLY A 27 -8.75 7.20 -2.18
CA GLY A 27 -8.20 7.66 -3.47
C GLY A 27 -8.34 6.62 -4.59
N VAL A 28 -9.39 5.81 -4.56
CA VAL A 28 -9.69 4.76 -5.55
C VAL A 28 -11.00 5.06 -6.28
N SER A 29 -11.32 4.29 -7.32
CA SER A 29 -12.63 4.38 -7.95
C SER A 29 -13.72 3.81 -7.04
N ARG A 30 -14.96 4.31 -7.16
CA ARG A 30 -16.12 3.74 -6.46
C ARG A 30 -16.30 2.25 -6.76
N GLN A 31 -16.04 1.84 -8.02
CA GLN A 31 -16.12 0.44 -8.42
C GLN A 31 -15.11 -0.42 -7.67
N HIS A 32 -13.88 0.07 -7.46
CA HIS A 32 -12.89 -0.66 -6.67
C HIS A 32 -13.35 -0.90 -5.22
N VAL A 33 -14.01 0.08 -4.59
CA VAL A 33 -14.61 -0.11 -3.26
C VAL A 33 -15.69 -1.17 -3.27
N VAL A 34 -16.52 -1.20 -4.31
CA VAL A 34 -17.53 -2.26 -4.49
C VAL A 34 -16.85 -3.63 -4.63
N ASP A 35 -15.79 -3.73 -5.44
CA ASP A 35 -15.06 -4.98 -5.62
C ASP A 35 -14.39 -5.44 -4.31
N LEU A 36 -13.90 -4.52 -3.47
CA LEU A 36 -13.39 -4.85 -2.13
C LEU A 36 -14.48 -5.41 -1.22
N CYS A 37 -15.68 -4.82 -1.24
CA CYS A 37 -16.83 -5.36 -0.51
C CYS A 37 -17.22 -6.76 -1.00
N ASP A 38 -17.30 -6.97 -2.32
CA ASP A 38 -17.75 -8.22 -2.92
C ASP A 38 -16.76 -9.37 -2.71
N ARG A 39 -15.45 -9.06 -2.62
CA ARG A 39 -14.40 -10.02 -2.27
C ARG A 39 -14.29 -10.29 -0.76
N GLY A 40 -14.98 -9.52 0.08
CA GLY A 40 -14.87 -9.58 1.54
C GLY A 40 -13.60 -8.94 2.11
N ASP A 41 -12.91 -8.11 1.31
CA ASP A 41 -11.71 -7.36 1.72
C ASP A 41 -12.06 -6.09 2.52
N LEU A 42 -13.31 -5.63 2.42
CA LEU A 42 -13.85 -4.46 3.13
C LEU A 42 -15.21 -4.81 3.71
N GLU A 43 -15.32 -4.79 5.03
CA GLU A 43 -16.59 -5.08 5.70
C GLU A 43 -17.61 -3.98 5.44
N TYR A 44 -18.85 -4.37 5.22
CA TYR A 44 -19.94 -3.43 5.00
C TYR A 44 -21.23 -3.93 5.65
N VAL A 45 -22.10 -2.98 5.95
CA VAL A 45 -23.49 -3.23 6.30
C VAL A 45 -24.37 -2.70 5.18
N THR A 46 -25.56 -3.26 5.03
CA THR A 46 -26.53 -2.80 4.03
C THR A 46 -27.63 -2.02 4.71
N THR A 47 -27.83 -0.77 4.29
CA THR A 47 -29.01 0.03 4.67
C THR A 47 -29.97 0.04 3.48
N GLY A 48 -30.89 -0.92 3.44
CA GLY A 48 -31.76 -1.15 2.27
C GLY A 48 -31.00 -1.82 1.13
N SER A 49 -30.81 -1.10 0.01
CA SER A 49 -30.05 -1.59 -1.16
C SER A 49 -28.62 -1.05 -1.22
N HIS A 50 -28.24 -0.14 -0.32
CA HIS A 50 -26.96 0.55 -0.38
C HIS A 50 -25.97 0.03 0.66
N ARG A 51 -24.73 -0.23 0.22
CA ARG A 51 -23.61 -0.57 1.12
C ARG A 51 -23.20 0.66 1.95
N ARG A 52 -22.86 0.42 3.20
CA ARG A 52 -22.34 1.37 4.18
C ARG A 52 -21.13 0.76 4.88
N ILE A 53 -20.05 1.50 4.98
CA ILE A 53 -18.77 1.04 5.51
C ILE A 53 -18.45 1.89 6.74
N ARG A 54 -18.12 1.25 7.87
CA ARG A 54 -17.72 1.99 9.07
C ARG A 54 -16.42 2.73 8.82
N ARG A 55 -16.26 3.94 9.37
CA ARG A 55 -15.00 4.69 9.25
C ARG A 55 -13.82 3.87 9.76
N ALA A 56 -13.94 3.20 10.91
CA ALA A 56 -12.90 2.31 11.45
C ALA A 56 -12.45 1.25 10.43
N GLU A 57 -13.38 0.74 9.63
CA GLU A 57 -13.11 -0.25 8.60
C GLU A 57 -12.36 0.34 7.40
N VAL A 58 -12.74 1.55 6.97
CA VAL A 58 -12.00 2.29 5.95
C VAL A 58 -10.57 2.56 6.41
N GLU A 59 -10.43 3.00 7.66
CA GLU A 59 -9.13 3.24 8.26
C GLU A 59 -8.32 1.93 8.37
N ARG A 60 -8.94 0.80 8.76
CA ARG A 60 -8.31 -0.53 8.73
C ARG A 60 -7.74 -0.86 7.35
N VAL A 61 -8.50 -0.62 6.28
CA VAL A 61 -8.03 -0.83 4.90
C VAL A 61 -6.91 0.16 4.53
N ARG A 62 -7.06 1.43 4.91
CA ARG A 62 -6.10 2.50 4.62
C ARG A 62 -4.75 2.26 5.27
N TRP A 63 -4.75 1.86 6.54
CA TRP A 63 -3.57 1.44 7.29
C TRP A 63 -3.13 0.01 6.97
N GLY A 64 -3.85 -0.68 6.07
CA GLY A 64 -3.43 -1.94 5.47
C GLY A 64 -3.61 -3.17 6.36
N SER A 65 -4.47 -3.08 7.36
CA SER A 65 -4.85 -4.17 8.28
C SER A 65 -5.93 -5.11 7.71
N ALA A 66 -6.51 -4.81 6.54
CA ALA A 66 -7.33 -5.77 5.80
C ALA A 66 -6.46 -6.91 5.20
N ARG A 67 -7.02 -8.12 5.09
CA ARG A 67 -6.30 -9.30 4.58
C ARG A 67 -5.74 -8.98 3.19
N MET A 68 -4.42 -9.02 3.05
CA MET A 68 -3.76 -8.83 1.76
C MET A 68 -4.08 -10.01 0.84
N SER A 69 -4.38 -9.74 -0.42
CA SER A 69 -4.51 -10.80 -1.42
C SER A 69 -3.20 -11.60 -1.52
N ALA A 70 -3.27 -12.84 -2.01
CA ALA A 70 -2.08 -13.68 -2.16
C ALA A 70 -1.01 -13.01 -3.05
N GLU A 71 -1.43 -12.32 -4.12
CA GLU A 71 -0.55 -11.55 -4.99
C GLU A 71 0.08 -10.35 -4.26
N GLN A 72 -0.72 -9.59 -3.51
CA GLN A 72 -0.23 -8.47 -2.71
C GLN A 72 0.76 -8.92 -1.65
N ARG A 73 0.50 -10.07 -1.00
CA ARG A 73 1.41 -10.68 -0.02
C ARG A 73 2.74 -11.07 -0.67
N ARG A 74 2.73 -11.64 -1.88
CA ARG A 74 3.95 -11.98 -2.63
C ARG A 74 4.79 -10.74 -2.92
N THR A 75 4.17 -9.70 -3.48
CA THR A 75 4.88 -8.44 -3.80
C THR A 75 5.40 -7.74 -2.54
N TRP A 76 4.65 -7.77 -1.45
CA TRP A 76 5.08 -7.22 -0.17
C TRP A 76 6.25 -8.00 0.43
N LEU A 77 6.22 -9.33 0.44
CA LEU A 77 7.33 -10.14 0.96
C LEU A 77 8.62 -9.96 0.14
N LEU A 78 8.51 -9.82 -1.19
CA LEU A 78 9.66 -9.45 -2.03
C LEU A 78 10.24 -8.09 -1.62
N ALA A 79 9.39 -7.08 -1.41
CA ALA A 79 9.85 -5.77 -0.97
C ALA A 79 10.45 -5.78 0.45
N VAL A 80 9.93 -6.59 1.36
CA VAL A 80 10.50 -6.81 2.70
C VAL A 80 11.89 -7.45 2.60
N ALA A 81 12.07 -8.44 1.74
CA ALA A 81 13.37 -9.06 1.52
C ALA A 81 14.40 -8.07 0.93
N VAL A 82 13.97 -7.23 -0.03
CA VAL A 82 14.78 -6.11 -0.54
C VAL A 82 15.13 -5.13 0.58
N ALA A 83 14.17 -4.78 1.46
CA ALA A 83 14.42 -3.91 2.59
C ALA A 83 15.46 -4.50 3.56
N GLY A 84 15.44 -5.83 3.77
CA GLY A 84 16.48 -6.54 4.53
C GLY A 84 17.87 -6.38 3.91
N LYS A 85 18.00 -6.59 2.59
CA LYS A 85 19.26 -6.36 1.87
C LYS A 85 19.71 -4.91 1.96
N LEU A 86 18.79 -3.97 1.78
CA LEU A 86 19.05 -2.54 1.86
C LEU A 86 19.55 -2.13 3.25
N ALA A 87 18.98 -2.70 4.31
CA ALA A 87 19.42 -2.41 5.69
C ALA A 87 20.83 -2.92 5.98
N VAL A 88 21.21 -4.07 5.42
CA VAL A 88 22.54 -4.67 5.64
C VAL A 88 23.60 -4.05 4.70
N TYR A 89 23.22 -3.74 3.45
CA TYR A 89 24.12 -3.27 2.40
C TYR A 89 23.57 -2.01 1.71
N PRO A 90 23.49 -0.87 2.41
CA PRO A 90 22.81 0.32 1.90
C PRO A 90 23.48 0.90 0.64
N GLY A 91 24.81 1.04 0.61
CA GLY A 91 25.53 1.64 -0.53
C GLY A 91 25.27 0.91 -1.85
N PRO A 92 25.70 -0.35 -1.99
CA PRO A 92 25.52 -1.10 -3.23
C PRO A 92 24.05 -1.24 -3.65
N THR A 93 23.13 -1.40 -2.69
CA THR A 93 21.70 -1.54 -2.97
C THR A 93 21.10 -0.24 -3.51
N LEU A 94 21.48 0.91 -2.94
CA LEU A 94 20.99 2.22 -3.40
C LEU A 94 21.61 2.61 -4.74
N GLU A 95 22.87 2.28 -5.00
CA GLU A 95 23.52 2.50 -6.30
C GLU A 95 22.78 1.75 -7.42
N LEU A 96 22.58 0.43 -7.24
CA LEU A 96 21.81 -0.38 -8.18
C LEU A 96 20.39 0.18 -8.37
N ALA A 97 19.75 0.63 -7.28
CA ALA A 97 18.40 1.20 -7.36
C ALA A 97 18.35 2.50 -8.16
N ARG A 98 19.35 3.38 -8.01
CA ARG A 98 19.43 4.63 -8.80
C ARG A 98 19.68 4.34 -10.27
N ASP A 99 20.51 3.37 -10.60
CA ASP A 99 20.79 2.96 -11.98
C ASP A 99 19.52 2.41 -12.66
N ASN A 100 18.81 1.51 -11.97
CA ASN A 100 17.53 1.00 -12.43
C ASN A 100 16.48 2.10 -12.60
N LEU A 101 16.43 3.06 -11.66
CA LEU A 101 15.48 4.16 -11.71
C LEU A 101 15.69 5.02 -12.96
N ARG A 102 16.94 5.37 -13.29
CA ARG A 102 17.25 6.12 -14.52
C ARG A 102 16.75 5.38 -15.77
N ALA A 103 17.05 4.08 -15.88
CA ALA A 103 16.60 3.26 -16.99
C ALA A 103 15.06 3.16 -17.07
N LEU A 104 14.36 3.11 -15.93
CA LEU A 104 12.89 3.11 -15.88
C LEU A 104 12.30 4.46 -16.29
N GLN A 105 12.90 5.58 -15.85
CA GLN A 105 12.45 6.93 -16.21
C GLN A 105 12.59 7.19 -17.71
N GLU A 106 13.67 6.72 -18.34
CA GLU A 106 13.87 6.81 -19.79
C GLU A 106 12.79 6.05 -20.58
N ARG A 107 12.38 4.87 -20.09
CA ARG A 107 11.33 4.04 -20.71
C ARG A 107 9.92 4.57 -20.46
N HIS A 108 9.73 5.31 -19.37
CA HIS A 108 8.42 5.81 -18.93
C HIS A 108 8.46 7.33 -18.69
N PRO A 109 8.66 8.15 -19.73
CA PRO A 109 8.86 9.59 -19.57
C PRO A 109 7.61 10.35 -19.11
N ARG A 110 6.41 9.77 -19.23
CA ARG A 110 5.13 10.44 -18.91
C ARG A 110 4.10 9.48 -18.30
N GLY A 111 3.05 10.06 -17.73
CA GLY A 111 1.88 9.33 -17.21
C GLY A 111 2.02 8.89 -15.75
N GLN A 112 1.19 7.91 -15.36
CA GLN A 112 1.14 7.43 -13.97
C GLN A 112 2.48 6.83 -13.52
N ALA A 113 3.13 6.04 -14.38
CA ALA A 113 4.43 5.44 -14.09
C ALA A 113 5.49 6.53 -13.80
N ALA A 114 5.58 7.58 -14.63
CA ALA A 114 6.50 8.69 -14.40
C ALA A 114 6.30 9.36 -13.03
N ARG A 115 5.03 9.55 -12.61
CA ARG A 115 4.71 10.12 -11.29
C ARG A 115 5.15 9.21 -10.13
N VAL A 116 5.00 7.90 -10.28
CA VAL A 116 5.47 6.92 -9.28
C VAL A 116 6.99 6.90 -9.23
N LEU A 117 7.67 6.94 -10.38
CA LEU A 117 9.13 6.97 -10.46
C LEU A 117 9.72 8.26 -9.86
N ALA A 118 9.11 9.42 -10.07
CA ALA A 118 9.50 10.66 -9.38
C ALA A 118 9.32 10.55 -7.84
N GLY A 119 8.33 9.80 -7.39
CA GLY A 119 8.16 9.47 -5.97
C GLY A 119 9.31 8.61 -5.42
N TRP A 120 9.85 7.70 -6.24
CA TRP A 120 11.01 6.89 -5.88
C TRP A 120 12.31 7.70 -5.88
N GLU A 121 12.50 8.57 -6.86
CA GLU A 121 13.64 9.50 -6.92
C GLU A 121 13.74 10.31 -5.63
N LYS A 122 12.64 10.98 -5.26
CA LYS A 122 12.56 11.76 -4.01
C LYS A 122 12.88 10.92 -2.76
N ALA A 123 12.48 9.65 -2.74
CA ALA A 123 12.77 8.77 -1.62
C ALA A 123 14.25 8.34 -1.57
N LEU A 124 14.85 8.05 -2.73
CA LEU A 124 16.26 7.65 -2.84
C LEU A 124 17.24 8.80 -2.60
N ASP A 125 16.80 10.05 -2.80
CA ASP A 125 17.56 11.26 -2.43
C ASP A 125 17.37 11.66 -0.95
N GLY A 126 16.41 11.02 -0.29
CA GLY A 126 16.09 11.23 1.12
C GLY A 126 16.84 10.29 2.07
N PRO A 127 16.43 10.29 3.35
CA PRO A 127 17.01 9.39 4.33
C PRO A 127 16.59 7.93 4.10
N LEU A 128 17.43 6.99 4.54
CA LEU A 128 17.26 5.56 4.30
C LEU A 128 15.93 5.00 4.83
N ASP A 129 15.47 5.50 5.97
CA ASP A 129 14.21 5.13 6.61
C ASP A 129 12.99 5.46 5.74
N ALA A 130 13.04 6.50 4.92
CA ALA A 130 11.97 6.82 3.96
C ALA A 130 11.82 5.70 2.91
N VAL A 131 12.94 5.16 2.41
CA VAL A 131 12.95 4.05 1.44
C VAL A 131 12.46 2.76 2.09
N LEU A 132 12.96 2.45 3.30
CA LEU A 132 12.53 1.29 4.07
C LEU A 132 11.03 1.34 4.37
N THR A 133 10.50 2.51 4.74
CA THR A 133 9.08 2.73 4.98
C THR A 133 8.26 2.48 3.72
N LEU A 134 8.68 2.98 2.55
CA LEU A 134 7.96 2.73 1.29
C LEU A 134 7.96 1.26 0.89
N LEU A 135 9.07 0.54 1.10
CA LEU A 135 9.16 -0.89 0.80
C LEU A 135 8.25 -1.73 1.69
N THR A 136 8.20 -1.42 2.99
CA THR A 136 7.59 -2.30 4.00
C THR A 136 6.18 -1.89 4.41
N SER A 137 5.76 -0.64 4.17
CA SER A 137 4.46 -0.14 4.62
C SER A 137 3.30 -0.89 3.93
N PRO A 138 2.26 -1.26 4.69
CA PRO A 138 1.07 -1.91 4.13
C PRO A 138 0.08 -0.91 3.50
N THR A 139 0.35 0.39 3.55
CA THR A 139 -0.53 1.45 3.01
C THR A 139 -0.76 1.32 1.50
N GLN A 140 -1.89 1.80 1.00
CA GLN A 140 -2.19 1.81 -0.43
C GLN A 140 -1.12 2.53 -1.25
N ARG A 141 -0.65 3.70 -0.78
CA ARG A 141 0.45 4.43 -1.43
C ARG A 141 1.69 3.55 -1.58
N ALA A 142 2.11 2.86 -0.53
CA ALA A 142 3.27 1.98 -0.59
C ALA A 142 3.03 0.76 -1.53
N ARG A 143 1.80 0.24 -1.58
CA ARG A 143 1.41 -0.81 -2.54
C ARG A 143 1.57 -0.35 -3.98
N GLU A 144 1.07 0.84 -4.32
CA GLU A 144 1.22 1.44 -5.65
C GLU A 144 2.70 1.67 -5.99
N MET A 145 3.48 2.19 -5.04
CA MET A 145 4.92 2.43 -5.23
C MET A 145 5.68 1.12 -5.52
N ARG A 146 5.37 0.02 -4.82
CA ARG A 146 6.04 -1.27 -5.01
C ARG A 146 5.90 -1.85 -6.42
N GLY A 147 4.82 -1.51 -7.14
CA GLY A 147 4.62 -1.96 -8.53
C GLY A 147 5.72 -1.48 -9.50
N HIS A 148 6.38 -0.36 -9.19
CA HIS A 148 7.46 0.22 -9.97
C HIS A 148 8.75 0.38 -9.14
N ALA A 149 8.96 -0.48 -8.15
CA ALA A 149 10.13 -0.41 -7.29
C ALA A 149 11.44 -0.58 -8.09
N PRO A 150 12.41 0.35 -8.01
CA PRO A 150 13.62 0.28 -8.81
C PRO A 150 14.68 -0.70 -8.26
N PHE A 151 14.27 -1.76 -7.57
CA PHE A 151 15.16 -2.70 -6.88
C PHE A 151 15.32 -4.05 -7.60
N ALA A 152 15.10 -4.06 -8.92
CA ALA A 152 15.36 -5.25 -9.73
C ALA A 152 16.84 -5.66 -9.61
N GLY A 153 17.10 -6.96 -9.43
CA GLY A 153 18.47 -7.50 -9.29
C GLY A 153 19.07 -7.42 -7.88
N VAL A 154 18.41 -6.77 -6.91
CA VAL A 154 18.89 -6.76 -5.50
C VAL A 154 18.80 -8.14 -4.86
N LEU A 155 17.74 -8.88 -5.17
CA LEU A 155 17.62 -10.29 -4.81
C LEU A 155 18.16 -11.13 -5.96
N SER A 156 19.00 -12.11 -5.64
CA SER A 156 19.32 -13.17 -6.58
C SER A 156 18.08 -14.00 -6.92
N ASP A 157 18.12 -14.74 -8.03
CA ASP A 157 16.99 -15.60 -8.43
C ASP A 157 16.64 -16.63 -7.35
N GLY A 158 17.65 -17.24 -6.72
CA GLY A 158 17.45 -18.18 -5.62
C GLY A 158 16.78 -17.57 -4.39
N GLU A 159 17.17 -16.35 -4.00
CA GLU A 159 16.53 -15.61 -2.91
C GLU A 159 15.09 -15.23 -3.27
N ARG A 160 14.88 -14.72 -4.48
CA ARG A 160 13.55 -14.35 -4.98
C ARG A 160 12.61 -15.56 -4.96
N GLU A 161 13.06 -16.71 -5.43
CA GLU A 161 12.28 -17.94 -5.38
C GLU A 161 12.00 -18.40 -3.95
N ALA A 162 12.97 -18.32 -3.05
CA ALA A 162 12.79 -18.69 -1.64
C ALA A 162 11.69 -17.84 -0.98
N VAL A 163 11.71 -16.52 -1.21
CA VAL A 163 10.68 -15.59 -0.72
C VAL A 163 9.31 -15.93 -1.32
N LEU A 164 9.24 -16.19 -2.63
CA LEU A 164 7.99 -16.55 -3.30
C LEU A 164 7.44 -17.91 -2.85
N ARG A 165 8.29 -18.87 -2.45
CA ARG A 165 7.86 -20.12 -1.84
C ARG A 165 7.21 -19.90 -0.47
N ALA A 166 7.80 -19.06 0.37
CA ALA A 166 7.25 -18.72 1.69
C ALA A 166 5.94 -17.92 1.64
N ALA A 167 5.67 -17.26 0.51
CA ALA A 167 4.46 -16.45 0.31
C ALA A 167 3.21 -17.25 -0.10
N ARG A 168 3.35 -18.54 -0.40
CA ARG A 168 2.23 -19.44 -0.77
C ARG A 168 1.33 -19.77 0.40
#